data_AF-A0A353BET8-F1
#
_entry.id   AF-A0A353BET8-F1
#
_cell.length_a   1.000
_cell.length_b   1.000
_cell.length_c   1.000
_cell.angle_alpha   90.00
_cell.angle_beta   90.00
_cell.angle_gamma   90.00
#
_symmetry.space_group_name_H-M   'P 1'
#
loop_
_entity.id
_entity.type
_entity.pdbx_description
1 polymer ?
#
loop_
_entity_poly.entity_id
_entity_poly.type
_entity_poly.pdbx_seq_one_letter_code
_entity_poly.pdbx_strand_id
1 'polypeptide(L)'
;MNTRKPHIRCGITLLEMLAVVTIIGVVAAVALPRISISGVAAKKEMCGQHVAEVNRALERYYANSGERLIDTAKLNDADYFPHGVPRCPLTGEAYQIDESTKRLKACSCSSK
;
A
#
# COMPACT_ATOMS: atom_id res chain seq x y z
N MET A 1 -12.18 32.50 -57.65
CA MET A 1 -12.10 33.40 -56.48
C MET A 1 -11.57 32.62 -55.28
N ASN A 2 -10.34 32.88 -54.83
CA ASN A 2 -9.76 32.21 -53.65
C ASN A 2 -9.76 33.17 -52.46
N THR A 3 -10.67 32.95 -51.52
CA THR A 3 -10.75 33.69 -50.25
C THR A 3 -9.80 33.07 -49.22
N ARG A 4 -8.68 33.73 -48.93
CA ARG A 4 -7.79 33.32 -47.83
C ARG A 4 -8.40 33.78 -46.50
N LYS A 5 -8.71 32.84 -45.60
CA LYS A 5 -9.16 33.13 -44.23
C LYS A 5 -7.98 33.72 -43.42
N PRO A 6 -8.16 34.81 -42.67
CA PRO A 6 -7.11 35.35 -41.81
C PRO A 6 -6.84 34.41 -40.63
N HIS A 7 -5.57 34.07 -40.41
CA HIS A 7 -5.13 33.28 -39.27
C HIS A 7 -4.83 34.21 -38.09
N ILE A 8 -5.64 34.14 -37.04
CA ILE A 8 -5.41 34.92 -35.81
C ILE A 8 -4.21 34.30 -35.09
N ARG A 9 -3.14 35.07 -34.92
CA ARG A 9 -2.00 34.67 -34.09
C ARG A 9 -2.28 35.07 -32.65
N CYS A 10 -2.57 34.11 -31.79
CA CYS A 10 -2.55 34.30 -30.34
C CYS A 10 -1.13 34.04 -29.82
N GLY A 11 -0.54 35.04 -29.17
CA GLY A 11 0.71 34.91 -28.41
C GLY A 11 0.38 34.90 -26.91
N ILE A 12 1.00 33.98 -26.17
CA ILE A 12 0.89 33.90 -24.71
C ILE A 12 1.84 34.93 -24.10
N THR A 13 1.40 35.67 -23.08
CA THR A 13 2.26 36.65 -22.41
C THR A 13 3.13 35.98 -21.34
N LEU A 14 4.31 36.56 -21.03
CA LEU A 14 5.15 36.06 -19.93
C LEU A 14 4.42 36.11 -18.57
N LEU A 15 3.59 37.13 -18.37
CA LEU A 15 2.79 37.28 -17.15
C LEU A 15 1.76 36.15 -17.00
N GLU A 16 1.16 35.73 -18.10
CA GLU A 16 0.17 34.65 -18.13
C GLU A 16 0.81 33.30 -17.74
N MET A 17 2.01 33.01 -18.25
CA MET A 17 2.76 31.83 -17.80
C MET A 17 3.24 31.96 -16.34
N LEU A 18 3.66 33.15 -15.89
CA LEU A 18 4.03 33.38 -14.49
C LEU A 18 2.85 33.12 -13.54
N ALA A 19 1.66 33.61 -13.87
CA ALA A 19 0.46 33.39 -13.07
C ALA A 19 0.07 31.91 -13.02
N VAL A 20 0.16 31.19 -14.15
CA VAL A 20 -0.19 29.76 -14.19
C VAL A 20 0.76 28.91 -13.34
N VAL A 21 2.07 29.11 -13.47
CA VAL A 21 3.05 28.30 -12.74
C VAL A 21 3.01 28.59 -11.23
N THR A 22 2.73 29.83 -10.83
CA THR A 22 2.54 30.16 -9.41
C THR A 22 1.30 29.49 -8.82
N ILE A 23 0.16 29.50 -9.53
CA ILE A 23 -1.05 28.80 -9.10
C ILE A 23 -0.81 27.28 -8.99
N ILE A 24 -0.18 26.66 -10.00
CA ILE A 24 0.14 25.23 -9.98
C ILE A 24 1.09 24.90 -8.81
N GLY A 25 2.10 25.75 -8.54
CA GLY A 25 3.03 25.57 -7.43
C GLY A 25 2.34 25.58 -6.06
N VAL A 26 1.44 26.54 -5.83
CA VAL A 26 0.67 26.62 -4.57
C VAL A 26 -0.25 25.40 -4.39
N VAL A 27 -0.95 24.98 -5.45
CA VAL A 27 -1.81 23.78 -5.40
C VAL A 27 -0.98 22.52 -5.13
N ALA A 28 0.15 22.36 -5.81
CA ALA A 28 1.04 21.21 -5.63
C ALA A 28 1.59 21.12 -4.20
N ALA A 29 1.98 22.25 -3.59
CA ALA A 29 2.50 22.29 -2.23
C ALA A 29 1.50 21.75 -1.19
N VAL A 30 0.19 21.97 -1.40
CA VAL A 30 -0.86 21.49 -0.49
C VAL A 30 -1.31 20.07 -0.83
N ALA A 31 -1.32 19.68 -2.10
CA ALA A 31 -1.82 18.39 -2.56
C ALA A 31 -0.86 17.22 -2.24
N LEU A 32 0.46 17.41 -2.43
CA LEU A 32 1.46 16.37 -2.26
C LEU A 32 1.54 15.72 -0.86
N PRO A 33 1.56 16.46 0.26
CA PRO A 33 1.71 15.86 1.58
C PRO A 33 0.53 14.95 1.99
N ARG A 34 -0.66 15.18 1.43
CA ARG A 34 -1.84 14.36 1.76
C ARG A 34 -1.72 12.94 1.23
N ILE A 35 -1.15 12.78 0.04
CA ILE A 35 -1.06 11.48 -0.66
C ILE A 35 -0.05 10.55 0.03
N SER A 36 1.05 11.10 0.56
CA SER A 36 2.08 10.31 1.24
C SER A 36 1.60 9.76 2.59
N ILE A 37 0.88 10.56 3.37
CA ILE A 37 0.38 10.17 4.70
C ILE A 37 -0.71 9.10 4.59
N SER A 38 -1.62 9.21 3.61
CA SER A 38 -2.68 8.22 3.40
C SER A 38 -2.14 6.82 3.07
N GLY A 39 -1.04 6.74 2.31
CA GLY A 39 -0.43 5.46 1.95
C GLY A 39 0.20 4.75 3.14
N VAL A 40 0.91 5.48 4.02
CA VAL A 40 1.54 4.89 5.21
C VAL A 40 0.50 4.45 6.24
N ALA A 41 -0.54 5.26 6.47
CA ALA A 41 -1.63 4.91 7.38
C ALA A 41 -2.38 3.66 6.89
N ALA A 42 -2.69 3.57 5.60
CA ALA A 42 -3.32 2.38 5.02
C ALA A 42 -2.45 1.13 5.18
N LYS A 43 -1.13 1.23 4.95
CA LYS A 43 -0.20 0.11 5.15
C LYS A 43 -0.16 -0.36 6.61
N LYS A 44 -0.23 0.57 7.57
CA LYS A 44 -0.26 0.24 9.00
C LYS A 44 -1.53 -0.53 9.36
N GLU A 45 -2.68 -0.10 8.86
CA GLU A 45 -3.95 -0.80 9.09
C GLU A 45 -3.94 -2.18 8.41
N MET A 46 -3.48 -2.27 7.16
CA MET A 46 -3.35 -3.54 6.44
C MET A 46 -2.46 -4.54 7.18
N CYS A 47 -1.39 -4.08 7.84
CA CYS A 47 -0.57 -4.97 8.65
C CYS A 47 -1.37 -5.65 9.78
N GLY A 48 -2.18 -4.89 10.52
CA GLY A 48 -3.01 -5.46 11.59
C GLY A 48 -3.99 -6.49 11.04
N GLN A 49 -4.62 -6.19 9.91
CA GLN A 49 -5.53 -7.10 9.22
C GLN A 49 -4.83 -8.39 8.76
N HIS A 50 -3.64 -8.28 8.14
CA HIS A 50 -2.86 -9.45 7.71
C HIS A 50 -2.45 -10.34 8.89
N VAL A 51 -2.01 -9.75 10.00
CA VAL A 51 -1.64 -10.50 11.22
C VAL A 51 -2.86 -11.27 11.75
N ALA A 52 -4.02 -10.62 11.81
CA ALA A 52 -5.25 -11.27 12.25
C ALA A 52 -5.67 -12.39 11.30
N GLU A 53 -5.58 -12.18 9.99
CA GLU A 53 -5.95 -13.17 8.98
C GLU A 53 -5.07 -14.41 9.01
N VAL A 54 -3.74 -14.24 9.09
CA VAL A 54 -2.81 -15.36 9.20
C VAL A 54 -2.99 -16.10 10.52
N ASN A 55 -3.27 -15.40 11.63
CA ASN A 55 -3.60 -16.06 12.89
C ASN A 55 -4.89 -16.91 12.79
N ARG A 56 -5.93 -16.43 12.10
CA ARG A 56 -7.14 -17.24 11.85
C ARG A 56 -6.83 -18.46 11.00
N ALA A 57 -5.99 -18.33 9.98
CA ALA A 57 -5.56 -19.47 9.17
C ALA A 57 -4.76 -20.49 9.99
N LEU A 58 -3.89 -20.03 10.90
CA LEU A 58 -3.19 -20.90 11.86
C LEU A 58 -4.15 -21.66 12.78
N GLU A 59 -5.17 -20.99 13.30
CA GLU A 59 -6.19 -21.62 14.15
C GLU A 59 -7.00 -22.65 13.36
N ARG A 60 -7.38 -22.36 12.11
CA ARG A 60 -8.03 -23.33 11.21
C ARG A 60 -7.13 -24.53 10.91
N TYR A 61 -5.85 -24.31 10.65
CA TYR A 61 -4.90 -25.40 10.42
C TYR A 61 -4.78 -26.30 11.65
N TYR A 62 -4.67 -25.70 12.84
CA TYR A 62 -4.63 -26.43 14.10
C TYR A 62 -5.91 -27.26 14.34
N ALA A 63 -7.07 -26.70 14.02
CA ALA A 63 -8.36 -27.39 14.15
C ALA A 63 -8.45 -28.62 13.22
N ASN A 64 -7.88 -28.55 12.01
CA ASN A 64 -7.95 -29.63 11.03
C ASN A 64 -6.86 -30.70 11.22
N SER A 65 -5.63 -30.28 11.50
CA SER A 65 -4.46 -31.19 11.57
C SER A 65 -4.17 -31.69 13.00
N GLY A 66 -4.65 -30.98 14.02
CA GLY A 66 -4.26 -31.20 15.42
C GLY A 66 -2.85 -30.73 15.76
N GLU A 67 -2.08 -30.24 14.78
CA GLU A 67 -0.69 -29.81 14.94
C GLU A 67 -0.55 -28.29 14.90
N ARG A 68 0.25 -27.75 15.81
CA ARG A 68 0.51 -26.31 15.87
C ARG A 68 1.75 -25.97 15.03
N LEU A 69 1.57 -25.14 14.01
CA LEU A 69 2.68 -24.71 13.16
C LEU A 69 3.66 -23.79 13.90
N ILE A 70 4.93 -23.96 13.57
CA ILE A 70 6.06 -23.16 14.05
C ILE A 70 6.63 -22.28 12.92
N ASP A 71 6.24 -22.55 11.67
CA ASP A 71 6.65 -21.82 10.48
C ASP A 71 5.45 -21.48 9.59
N THR A 72 5.43 -20.25 9.08
CA THR A 72 4.44 -19.77 8.11
C THR A 72 4.61 -20.39 6.73
N ALA A 73 5.77 -20.98 6.41
CA ALA A 73 6.00 -21.64 5.13
C ALA A 73 5.01 -22.78 4.85
N LYS A 74 4.53 -23.45 5.90
CA LYS A 74 3.52 -24.52 5.82
C LYS A 74 2.09 -24.03 5.56
N LEU A 75 1.84 -22.72 5.68
CA LEU A 75 0.55 -22.11 5.31
C LEU A 75 0.48 -21.70 3.84
N ASN A 76 1.56 -21.83 3.06
CA ASN A 76 1.53 -21.61 1.61
C ASN A 76 0.77 -22.71 0.83
N ASP A 77 0.02 -23.55 1.52
CA ASP A 77 -0.86 -24.52 0.89
C ASP A 77 -2.11 -23.83 0.32
N ALA A 78 -2.60 -24.37 -0.80
CA ALA A 78 -3.75 -23.82 -1.53
C ALA A 78 -5.03 -23.79 -0.67
N ASP A 79 -5.11 -24.64 0.35
CA ASP A 79 -6.26 -24.77 1.26
C ASP A 79 -6.42 -23.57 2.22
N TYR A 80 -5.32 -22.89 2.56
CA TYR A 80 -5.33 -21.79 3.53
C TYR A 80 -5.03 -20.45 2.88
N PHE A 81 -4.05 -20.41 1.97
CA PHE A 81 -3.68 -19.23 1.20
C PHE A 81 -3.47 -19.59 -0.28
N PRO A 82 -4.53 -19.59 -1.10
CA PRO A 82 -4.44 -19.95 -2.52
C PRO A 82 -3.56 -19.01 -3.36
N HIS A 83 -3.26 -17.82 -2.83
CA HIS A 83 -2.38 -16.83 -3.44
C HIS A 83 -1.06 -16.63 -2.65
N GLY A 84 -0.75 -17.52 -1.71
CA GLY A 84 0.39 -17.43 -0.82
C GLY A 84 0.13 -16.54 0.40
N VAL A 85 0.91 -16.74 1.47
CA VAL A 85 0.78 -15.90 2.67
C VAL A 85 1.14 -14.45 2.36
N PRO A 86 0.33 -13.48 2.84
CA PRO A 86 0.62 -12.07 2.63
C PRO A 86 1.92 -11.68 3.33
N ARG A 87 2.64 -10.71 2.74
CA ARG A 87 3.86 -10.13 3.33
C ARG A 87 3.55 -8.84 4.07
N CYS A 88 4.51 -8.40 4.89
CA CYS A 88 4.39 -7.14 5.62
C CYS A 88 4.29 -5.95 4.65
N PRO A 89 3.23 -5.12 4.69
CA PRO A 89 3.06 -4.00 3.75
C PRO A 89 4.02 -2.82 3.99
N LEU A 90 4.69 -2.77 5.15
CA LEU A 90 5.71 -1.75 5.46
C LEU A 90 7.12 -2.18 5.04
N THR A 91 7.53 -3.42 5.36
CA THR A 91 8.92 -3.89 5.18
C THR A 91 9.08 -4.88 4.02
N GLY A 92 8.00 -5.50 3.55
CA GLY A 92 8.04 -6.59 2.56
C GLY A 92 8.53 -7.93 3.12
N GLU A 93 8.78 -8.02 4.43
CA GLU A 93 9.23 -9.25 5.09
C GLU A 93 8.10 -10.28 5.24
N ALA A 94 8.48 -11.55 5.30
CA ALA A 94 7.56 -12.63 5.65
C ALA A 94 7.24 -12.58 7.16
N TYR A 95 6.01 -12.92 7.52
CA TYR A 95 5.62 -13.05 8.91
C TYR A 95 6.24 -14.29 9.54
N GLN A 96 6.66 -14.18 10.80
CA GLN A 96 7.25 -15.27 11.58
C GLN A 96 6.27 -15.68 12.69
N ILE A 97 6.24 -16.96 13.04
CA ILE A 97 5.47 -17.44 14.19
C ILE A 97 6.39 -17.39 15.40
N ASP A 98 5.90 -16.80 16.48
CA ASP A 98 6.60 -16.83 17.76
C ASP A 98 6.41 -18.21 18.39
N GLU A 99 7.53 -18.92 18.60
CA GLU A 99 7.53 -20.29 19.09
C GLU A 99 6.94 -20.45 20.50
N SER A 100 6.98 -19.38 21.30
CA SER A 100 6.53 -19.37 22.70
C SER A 100 5.03 -19.15 22.82
N THR A 101 4.47 -18.24 22.02
CA THR A 101 3.03 -17.91 22.04
C THR A 101 2.24 -18.70 21.00
N LYS A 102 2.93 -19.40 20.09
CA LYS A 102 2.34 -20.13 18.95
C LYS A 102 1.42 -19.23 18.12
N ARG A 103 1.75 -17.94 18.05
CA ARG A 103 1.02 -16.89 17.32
C ARG A 103 1.97 -16.15 16.40
N LEU A 104 1.40 -15.52 15.38
CA LEU A 104 2.19 -14.70 14.46
C LEU A 104 2.82 -13.52 15.21
N LYS A 105 4.14 -13.39 15.11
CA LYS A 105 4.84 -12.17 15.50
C LYS A 105 4.43 -11.07 14.53
N ALA A 106 3.89 -9.99 15.07
CA ALA A 106 3.63 -8.81 14.25
C ALA A 106 4.96 -8.40 13.59
N CYS A 107 4.97 -8.25 12.26
CA CYS A 107 6.07 -7.54 11.62
C CYS A 107 6.15 -6.12 12.23
N SER A 108 7.28 -5.44 12.12
CA SER A 108 7.50 -4.11 12.69
C SER A 108 6.55 -3.06 12.06
N CYS A 109 5.29 -3.09 12.46
CA CYS A 109 4.21 -2.20 12.02
C CYS A 109 4.13 -0.95 12.88
N SER A 110 5.12 -0.78 13.75
CA SER A 110 5.41 0.50 14.38
C SER A 110 6.30 1.30 13.43
N SER A 111 5.73 2.38 12.89
CA SER A 111 6.49 3.47 12.29
C SER A 111 7.66 3.80 13.21
N LYS A 112 8.87 3.84 12.66
CA LYS A 112 9.88 4.74 13.21
C LYS A 112 9.54 6.17 12.76
#